data_AF-A0A9E3VDH5-F1
#
_entry.id   AF-A0A9E3VDH5-F1
#
_cell.length_a   1.000
_cell.length_b   1.000
_cell.length_c   1.000
_cell.angle_alpha   90.00
_cell.angle_beta   90.00
_cell.angle_gamma   90.00
#
_symmetry.space_group_name_H-M   'P 1'
#
loop_
_entity.id
_entity.type
_entity.pdbx_description
1 polymer ?
#
loop_
_entity_poly.entity_id
_entity_poly.type
_entity_poly.pdbx_seq_one_letter_code
_entity_poly.pdbx_strand_id
1 'polypeptide(L)'
;MRKKTAPKENGFDYNEIIRILGEEKIERLHFILGSATLSFAAVNGMIRRKKIIERIQEGEPIPKIAERFGVSKMTVYRHLKNKKLSNRF
;
A
#
# COMPACT_ATOMS: atom_id res chain seq x y z
N MET A 1 19.37 25.90 2.25
CA MET A 1 19.17 24.86 1.22
C MET A 1 17.68 24.56 1.09
N ARG A 2 17.05 24.88 -0.04
CA ARG A 2 15.65 24.51 -0.30
C ARG A 2 15.59 23.00 -0.55
N LYS A 3 15.01 22.23 0.38
CA LYS A 3 14.68 20.82 0.14
C LYS A 3 13.66 20.80 -1.01
N LYS A 4 14.08 20.30 -2.18
CA LYS A 4 13.17 20.07 -3.31
C LYS A 4 12.22 18.94 -2.89
N THR A 5 11.05 19.30 -2.38
CA THR A 5 9.99 18.32 -2.13
C THR A 5 9.53 17.75 -3.47
N ALA A 6 9.57 16.42 -3.57
CA ALA A 6 9.15 15.67 -4.75
C ALA A 6 7.69 16.00 -5.13
N PRO A 7 7.31 15.90 -6.41
CA PRO A 7 6.03 16.40 -6.90
C PRO A 7 4.87 15.70 -6.21
N LYS A 8 3.95 16.49 -5.65
CA LYS A 8 2.66 16.03 -5.12
C LYS A 8 1.66 15.98 -6.28
N GLU A 9 1.65 14.89 -7.02
CA GLU A 9 0.53 14.55 -7.90
C GLU A 9 -0.06 13.21 -7.45
N ASN A 10 -1.13 13.27 -6.65
CA ASN A 10 -2.04 12.16 -6.34
C ASN A 10 -1.42 10.80 -5.92
N GLY A 11 -0.25 10.80 -5.27
CA GLY A 11 0.43 9.58 -4.84
C GLY A 11 1.24 9.76 -3.55
N PHE A 12 1.56 8.63 -2.91
CA PHE A 12 2.39 8.57 -1.71
C PHE A 12 3.81 9.09 -2.02
N ASP A 13 4.34 10.00 -1.22
CA ASP A 13 5.74 10.45 -1.40
C ASP A 13 6.74 9.37 -0.92
N TYR A 14 8.01 9.53 -1.29
CA TYR A 14 9.06 8.56 -0.98
C TYR A 14 9.24 8.30 0.52
N ASN A 15 9.07 9.32 1.37
CA ASN A 15 9.17 9.16 2.81
C ASN A 15 7.97 8.41 3.37
N GLU A 16 6.77 8.64 2.81
CA GLU A 16 5.58 7.88 3.19
C GLU A 16 5.68 6.41 2.74
N ILE A 17 6.25 6.16 1.56
CA ILE A 17 6.57 4.82 1.06
C ILE A 17 7.51 4.10 2.04
N ILE A 18 8.60 4.75 2.46
CA ILE A 18 9.56 4.20 3.43
C ILE A 18 8.87 3.90 4.76
N ARG A 19 8.09 4.85 5.30
CA ARG A 19 7.37 4.67 6.56
C ARG A 19 6.38 3.50 6.50
N ILE A 20 5.71 3.31 5.38
CA ILE A 20 4.69 2.26 5.24
C ILE A 20 5.32 0.91 4.96
N LEU A 21 6.31 0.81 4.07
CA LEU A 21 6.86 -0.48 3.65
C LEU A 21 8.00 -0.96 4.56
N GLY A 22 8.74 -0.03 5.18
CA GLY A 22 9.98 -0.28 5.90
C GLY A 22 11.19 -0.27 4.95
N GLU A 23 12.32 0.26 5.44
CA GLU A 23 13.56 0.38 4.67
C GLU A 23 14.06 -0.98 4.17
N GLU A 24 14.10 -1.99 5.03
CA GLU A 24 14.52 -3.37 4.68
C GLU A 24 13.73 -3.96 3.50
N LYS A 25 12.44 -3.62 3.41
CA LYS A 25 11.56 -4.13 2.35
C LYS A 25 11.83 -3.42 1.03
N ILE A 26 12.18 -2.14 1.07
CA ILE A 26 12.59 -1.36 -0.09
C ILE A 26 13.94 -1.84 -0.59
N GLU A 27 14.89 -2.10 0.30
CA GLU A 27 16.20 -2.65 -0.05
C GLU A 27 16.09 -4.04 -0.68
N ARG A 28 15.26 -4.94 -0.12
CA ARG A 28 14.98 -6.24 -0.75
C ARG A 28 14.36 -6.11 -2.13
N LEU A 29 13.42 -5.18 -2.31
CA LEU A 29 12.81 -4.94 -3.62
C LEU A 29 13.86 -4.44 -4.63
N HIS A 30 14.70 -3.50 -4.22
CA HIS A 30 15.80 -2.99 -5.04
C HIS A 30 16.81 -4.10 -5.42
N PHE A 31 17.16 -4.96 -4.47
CA PHE A 31 18.05 -6.10 -4.66
C PHE A 31 17.46 -7.16 -5.61
N ILE A 32 16.22 -7.60 -5.38
CA ILE A 32 15.55 -8.64 -6.19
C ILE A 32 15.33 -8.17 -7.63
N LEU A 33 14.99 -6.89 -7.82
CA LEU A 33 14.66 -6.36 -9.13
C LEU A 33 15.88 -5.98 -9.96
N GLY A 34 17.09 -6.02 -9.38
CA GLY A 34 18.34 -5.90 -10.14
C GLY A 34 18.35 -4.73 -11.10
N SER A 35 17.93 -3.53 -10.65
CA SER A 35 17.76 -2.29 -11.43
C SER A 35 16.46 -2.12 -12.23
N ALA A 36 15.52 -3.09 -12.21
CA ALA A 36 14.22 -2.88 -12.84
C ALA A 36 13.43 -1.82 -12.07
N THR A 37 13.18 -0.67 -12.72
CA THR A 37 12.38 0.42 -12.16
C THR A 37 10.96 -0.06 -11.94
N LEU A 38 10.58 -0.32 -10.69
CA LEU A 38 9.18 -0.46 -10.29
C LEU A 38 8.43 0.81 -10.69
N SER A 39 7.34 0.66 -11.42
CA SER A 39 6.49 1.82 -11.70
C SER A 39 5.91 2.36 -10.40
N PHE A 40 5.79 3.69 -10.31
CA PHE A 40 5.16 4.35 -9.17
C PHE A 40 3.74 3.80 -8.89
N ALA A 41 3.01 3.44 -9.95
CA ALA A 41 1.71 2.79 -9.86
C ALA A 41 1.77 1.43 -9.11
N ALA A 42 2.79 0.61 -9.37
CA ALA A 42 2.98 -0.65 -8.67
C ALA A 42 3.26 -0.43 -7.18
N VAL A 43 4.12 0.53 -6.84
CA VAL A 43 4.44 0.88 -5.44
C VAL A 43 3.20 1.39 -4.71
N ASN A 44 2.43 2.29 -5.33
CA ASN A 44 1.16 2.77 -4.79
C ASN A 44 0.15 1.63 -4.58
N GLY A 45 0.10 0.66 -5.49
CA GLY A 45 -0.73 -0.54 -5.35
C GLY A 45 -0.32 -1.41 -4.15
N MET A 46 0.97 -1.58 -3.92
CA MET A 46 1.49 -2.32 -2.76
C MET A 46 1.15 -1.62 -1.44
N ILE A 47 1.34 -0.30 -1.37
CA ILE A 47 1.02 0.50 -0.19
C ILE A 47 -0.46 0.47 0.11
N ARG A 48 -1.30 0.72 -0.89
CA ARG A 48 -2.75 0.73 -0.73
C ARG A 48 -3.23 -0.62 -0.21
N ARG A 49 -2.72 -1.72 -0.77
CA ARG A 49 -3.01 -3.07 -0.29
C ARG A 49 -2.59 -3.26 1.17
N LYS A 50 -1.39 -2.80 1.55
CA LYS A 50 -0.88 -2.92 2.93
C LYS A 50 -1.79 -2.18 3.92
N LYS A 51 -2.12 -0.91 3.64
CA LYS A 51 -3.01 -0.09 4.48
C LYS A 51 -4.42 -0.68 4.58
N ILE A 52 -4.97 -1.20 3.49
CA ILE A 52 -6.27 -1.89 3.51
C ILE A 52 -6.23 -3.08 4.47
N ILE A 53 -5.17 -3.90 4.42
CA ILE A 53 -5.03 -5.06 5.32
C ILE A 53 -4.89 -4.64 6.78
N GLU A 54 -4.08 -3.61 7.08
CA GLU A 54 -3.91 -3.08 8.43
C GLU A 54 -5.24 -2.65 9.04
N ARG A 55 -6.05 -1.89 8.30
CA ARG A 55 -7.38 -1.45 8.76
C ARG A 55 -8.34 -2.60 9.01
N ILE A 56 -8.28 -3.65 8.18
CA ILE A 56 -9.07 -4.86 8.40
C ILE A 56 -8.64 -5.55 9.70
N GLN A 57 -7.33 -5.60 9.98
CA GLN A 57 -6.80 -6.19 11.22
C GLN A 57 -7.15 -5.37 12.47
N GLU A 58 -7.28 -4.05 12.32
CA GLU A 58 -7.80 -3.15 13.37
C GLU A 58 -9.32 -3.28 13.58
N GLY A 59 -10.02 -4.06 12.76
CA GLY A 59 -11.46 -4.26 12.85
C GLY A 59 -12.30 -3.15 12.22
N GLU A 60 -11.71 -2.29 11.37
CA GLU A 60 -12.48 -1.27 10.65
C GLU A 60 -13.48 -1.96 9.69
N PRO A 61 -14.77 -1.55 9.67
CA PRO A 61 -15.76 -2.16 8.78
C PRO A 61 -15.40 -2.01 7.30
N ILE A 62 -15.58 -3.09 6.53
CA ILE A 62 -15.29 -3.15 5.08
C ILE A 62 -15.89 -1.97 4.29
N PRO A 63 -17.14 -1.50 4.53
CA PRO A 63 -17.68 -0.34 3.84
C PRO A 63 -16.88 0.95 4.09
N LYS A 64 -16.42 1.18 5.33
CA LYS A 64 -15.62 2.35 5.69
C LYS A 64 -14.23 2.30 5.05
N ILE A 65 -13.62 1.12 4.99
CA ILE A 65 -12.34 0.91 4.31
C ILE A 65 -12.48 1.18 2.80
N ALA A 66 -13.54 0.67 2.18
CA ALA A 66 -13.81 0.87 0.75
C ALA A 66 -13.94 2.36 0.40
N GLU A 67 -14.73 3.11 1.20
CA GLU A 67 -14.89 4.56 1.08
C GLU A 67 -13.56 5.29 1.26
N ARG A 68 -12.82 4.99 2.34
CA ARG A 68 -11.54 5.64 2.68
C ARG A 68 -10.51 5.54 1.57
N PHE A 69 -10.43 4.40 0.89
CA PHE A 69 -9.43 4.16 -0.14
C PHE A 69 -9.95 4.33 -1.57
N GLY A 70 -11.21 4.77 -1.74
CA GLY A 70 -11.84 4.97 -3.05
C GLY A 70 -11.87 3.69 -3.89
N VAL A 71 -12.14 2.54 -3.26
CA VAL A 71 -12.19 1.23 -3.94
C VAL A 71 -13.53 0.57 -3.71
N SER A 72 -13.89 -0.38 -4.57
CA SER A 72 -15.10 -1.18 -4.35
C SER A 72 -14.95 -2.08 -3.12
N LYS A 73 -16.06 -2.40 -2.44
CA LYS A 73 -16.11 -3.42 -1.38
C LYS A 73 -15.53 -4.76 -1.86
N MET A 74 -15.80 -5.13 -3.11
CA MET A 74 -15.27 -6.35 -3.74
C MET A 74 -13.73 -6.35 -3.82
N THR A 75 -13.11 -5.20 -4.07
CA THR A 75 -11.65 -5.05 -4.05
C THR A 75 -11.09 -5.33 -2.66
N VAL A 76 -11.74 -4.84 -1.61
CA VAL A 76 -11.37 -5.10 -0.22
C VAL A 76 -11.48 -6.60 0.11
N TYR A 77 -12.59 -7.24 -0.26
CA TYR A 77 -12.77 -8.70 -0.09
C TYR A 77 -11.72 -9.52 -0.85
N ARG A 78 -11.32 -9.11 -2.05
CA ARG A 78 -10.23 -9.76 -2.79
C ARG A 78 -8.90 -9.69 -2.05
N HIS A 79 -8.59 -8.56 -1.42
CA HIS A 79 -7.38 -8.41 -0.61
C HIS A 79 -7.40 -9.31 0.63
N LEU A 80 -8.56 -9.45 1.29
CA LEU A 80 -8.79 -10.41 2.39
C LEU A 80 -8.53 -11.85 1.96
N LYS A 81 -9.15 -12.29 0.87
CA LYS A 81 -9.04 -13.65 0.35
C LYS A 81 -7.59 -14.02 0.02
N ASN A 82 -6.88 -13.11 -0.65
CA ASN A 82 -5.49 -13.34 -1.06
C ASN A 82 -4.50 -13.41 0.13
N LYS A 83 -4.89 -12.92 1.31
CA LYS A 83 -4.11 -13.02 2.55
C LYS A 83 -4.50 -14.20 3.44
N LYS A 84 -5.46 -15.05 3.03
CA LYS A 84 -6.07 -16.11 3.85
C LYS A 84 -6.68 -15.59 5.17
N LEU A 85 -7.14 -14.34 5.20
CA LEU A 85 -7.79 -13.73 6.37
C LEU A 85 -9.31 -13.98 6.40
N SER A 86 -9.85 -14.78 5.48
CA SER A 86 -11.28 -15.04 5.31
C SER A 86 -11.91 -15.92 6.40
N ASN A 87 -11.16 -16.39 7.39
CA ASN A 87 -11.68 -17.23 8.48
C ASN A 87 -12.12 -16.43 9.74
N ARG A 88 -12.12 -15.09 9.69
CA ARG A 88 -12.42 -14.24 10.87
C ARG A 88 -13.66 -13.33 10.73
N PHE A 89 -14.34 -13.38 9.59
CA PHE A 89 -15.53 -12.59 9.28
C PHE A 89 -16.51 -13.46 8.48
#